data_AF-A0A2V8LB41-F1
#
_entry.id   AF-A0A2V8LB41-F1
#
_cell.length_a   1.000
_cell.length_b   1.000
_cell.length_c   1.000
_cell.angle_alpha   90.00
_cell.angle_beta   90.00
_cell.angle_gamma   90.00
#
_symmetry.space_group_name_H-M   'P 1'
#
loop_
_entity.id
_entity.type
_entity.pdbx_description
1 polymer ?
#
loop_
_entity_poly.entity_id
_entity_poly.type
_entity_poly.pdbx_seq_one_letter_code
_entity_poly.pdbx_strand_id
1 'polypeptide(L)'
;MEQKKVDALRVVQDPAYAASLTESQWRDLNNDPVWSELVGEFHEMTAPVITLYAAQLGQAAPRTQTPPRAPAARPPAQPTPPANTP
;
A
#
# COMPACT_ATOMS: atom_id res chain seq x y z
N MET A 1 27.58 -9.33 -11.96
CA MET A 1 26.65 -8.38 -12.59
C MET A 1 26.71 -7.12 -11.76
N GLU A 2 27.31 -6.05 -12.27
CA GLU A 2 27.27 -4.74 -11.61
C GLU A 2 25.81 -4.27 -11.62
N GLN A 3 25.14 -4.42 -10.47
CA GLN A 3 23.80 -3.89 -10.26
C GLN A 3 23.94 -2.37 -10.26
N LYS A 4 23.47 -1.75 -11.34
CA LYS A 4 23.42 -0.30 -11.48
C LYS A 4 22.41 0.23 -10.47
N LYS A 5 22.91 0.56 -9.28
CA LYS A 5 22.13 1.06 -8.14
C LYS A 5 21.33 2.29 -8.57
N VAL A 6 20.06 2.35 -8.17
CA VAL A 6 19.21 3.53 -8.39
C VAL A 6 19.57 4.59 -7.37
N ASP A 7 19.81 5.83 -7.81
CA ASP A 7 20.08 6.95 -6.92
C ASP A 7 18.78 7.52 -6.35
N ALA A 8 18.44 7.14 -5.11
CA ALA A 8 17.22 7.59 -4.42
C ALA A 8 17.09 9.11 -4.36
N LEU A 9 18.18 9.83 -4.08
CA LEU A 9 18.20 11.29 -4.01
C LEU A 9 17.99 11.93 -5.40
N ARG A 10 18.43 11.26 -6.47
CA ARG A 10 18.22 11.75 -7.84
C ARG A 10 16.78 11.54 -8.30
N VAL A 11 16.13 10.46 -7.86
CA VAL A 11 14.72 10.19 -8.17
C VAL A 11 13.80 11.28 -7.60
N VAL A 12 14.09 11.81 -6.42
CA VAL A 12 13.30 12.89 -5.79
C VAL A 12 13.59 14.28 -6.37
N GLN A 13 14.83 14.53 -6.79
CA GLN A 13 15.21 15.82 -7.36
C GLN A 13 14.93 15.93 -8.86
N ASP A 14 15.03 14.82 -9.60
CA ASP A 14 14.94 14.77 -11.05
C ASP A 14 13.78 13.86 -11.49
N PRO A 15 12.60 14.43 -11.76
CA PRO A 15 11.43 13.66 -12.17
C PRO A 15 11.59 13.00 -13.54
N ALA A 16 12.48 13.52 -14.41
CA ALA A 16 12.76 12.91 -15.71
C ALA A 16 13.60 11.64 -15.57
N TYR A 17 14.53 11.61 -14.61
CA TYR A 17 15.26 10.41 -14.24
C TYR A 17 14.31 9.34 -13.68
N ALA A 18 13.40 9.72 -12.77
CA ALA A 18 12.36 8.83 -12.24
C ALA A 18 11.49 8.23 -13.37
N ALA A 19 11.11 9.04 -14.36
CA ALA A 19 10.33 8.58 -15.52
C ALA A 19 11.09 7.58 -16.42
N SER A 20 12.42 7.61 -16.40
CA SER A 20 13.27 6.67 -17.14
C SER A 20 13.46 5.31 -16.46
N LEU A 21 13.08 5.20 -15.18
CA LEU A 21 13.26 3.98 -14.41
C LEU A 21 12.26 2.90 -14.83
N THR A 22 12.74 1.65 -14.84
CA THR A 22 11.88 0.48 -15.10
C THR A 22 11.27 -0.07 -13.82
N GLU A 23 10.23 -0.89 -13.92
CA GLU A 23 9.58 -1.52 -12.75
C GLU A 23 10.57 -2.27 -11.84
N SER A 24 11.55 -2.97 -12.42
CA SER A 24 12.60 -3.65 -11.65
C SER A 24 13.45 -2.68 -10.84
N GLN A 25 13.76 -1.50 -11.40
CA GLN A 25 14.52 -0.45 -10.72
C GLN A 25 13.71 0.22 -9.62
N TRP A 26 12.40 0.42 -9.83
CA TRP A 26 11.49 0.88 -8.77
C TRP A 26 11.38 -0.10 -7.62
N ARG A 27 11.35 -1.40 -7.88
CA ARG A 27 11.42 -2.42 -6.82
C ARG A 27 12.75 -2.39 -6.08
N ASP A 28 13.86 -2.25 -6.81
CA ASP A 28 15.19 -2.16 -6.20
C ASP A 28 15.28 -0.94 -5.26
N LEU A 29 14.81 0.22 -5.75
CA LEU A 29 14.70 1.45 -4.95
C LEU A 29 13.82 1.26 -3.72
N ASN A 30 12.67 0.60 -3.84
CA ASN A 30 11.77 0.35 -2.71
C ASN A 30 12.38 -0.59 -1.65
N ASN A 31 13.36 -1.41 -2.01
CA ASN A 31 14.13 -2.24 -1.07
C ASN A 31 15.40 -1.54 -0.56
N ASP A 32 15.73 -0.35 -1.05
CA ASP A 32 16.92 0.37 -0.63
C ASP A 32 16.68 1.09 0.72
N PRO A 33 17.58 0.93 1.71
CA PRO A 33 17.41 1.55 3.02
C PRO A 33 17.53 3.08 2.95
N VAL A 34 18.30 3.64 2.01
CA VAL A 34 18.43 5.10 1.85
C VAL A 34 17.11 5.69 1.36
N TRP A 35 16.39 4.98 0.50
CA TRP A 35 15.04 5.38 0.10
C TRP A 35 14.09 5.41 1.31
N SER A 36 14.13 4.40 2.19
CA SER A 36 13.28 4.37 3.39
C SER A 36 13.59 5.53 4.34
N GLU A 37 14.87 5.84 4.56
CA GLU A 37 15.31 6.99 5.35
C GLU A 37 14.83 8.31 4.71
N LEU A 38 14.99 8.47 3.39
CA LEU A 38 14.52 9.64 2.64
C LEU A 38 13.01 9.84 2.74
N VAL A 39 12.22 8.77 2.66
CA VAL A 39 10.75 8.86 2.80
C VAL A 39 10.36 9.26 4.23
N GLY A 40 11.10 8.78 5.24
CA GLY A 40 10.86 9.12 6.64
C GLY A 40 11.29 10.53 7.01
N GLU A 41 12.48 10.96 6.58
CA GLU A 41 13.06 12.26 6.94
C GLU A 41 12.63 13.40 6.00
N PHE A 42 12.45 13.11 4.71
CA PHE A 42 12.17 14.09 3.66
C PHE A 42 10.86 13.78 2.91
N HIS A 43 9.77 13.60 3.67
CA HIS A 43 8.44 13.31 3.12
C HIS A 43 7.99 14.38 2.10
N GLU A 44 8.28 15.66 2.32
CA GLU A 44 7.86 16.73 1.39
C GLU A 44 8.51 16.62 0.00
N MET A 45 9.75 16.11 -0.09
CA MET A 45 10.44 15.90 -1.37
C MET A 45 10.04 14.57 -2.04
N THR A 46 9.77 13.54 -1.24
CA THR A 46 9.39 12.21 -1.75
C THR A 46 7.89 12.10 -2.07
N ALA A 47 7.03 12.87 -1.42
CA ALA A 47 5.57 12.88 -1.62
C ALA A 47 5.13 12.99 -3.09
N PRO A 48 5.64 13.94 -3.91
CA PRO A 48 5.24 14.02 -5.31
C PRO A 48 5.66 12.78 -6.11
N VAL A 49 6.86 12.22 -5.85
CA VAL A 49 7.33 10.99 -6.50
C VAL A 49 6.49 9.80 -6.10
N ILE A 50 6.22 9.60 -4.81
CA ILE A 50 5.39 8.51 -4.32
C ILE A 50 3.99 8.62 -4.90
N THR A 51 3.42 9.83 -4.97
CA THR A 51 2.09 10.06 -5.54
C THR A 51 2.06 9.72 -7.03
N LEU A 52 3.08 10.11 -7.80
CA LEU A 52 3.17 9.85 -9.24
C LEU A 52 3.46 8.37 -9.56
N TYR A 53 4.30 7.71 -8.76
CA TYR A 53 4.84 6.38 -9.02
C TYR A 53 4.37 5.31 -8.00
N ALA A 54 3.28 5.56 -7.28
CA ALA A 54 2.72 4.63 -6.28
C ALA A 54 2.52 3.21 -6.86
N ALA A 55 2.05 3.15 -8.11
CA ALA A 55 1.83 1.89 -8.82
C ALA A 55 3.14 1.11 -9.03
N GLN A 56 4.24 1.78 -9.40
CA GLN A 56 5.54 1.13 -9.57
C GLN A 56 6.19 0.73 -8.25
N LEU A 57 5.98 1.50 -7.17
CA LEU A 57 6.47 1.18 -5.83
C LEU A 57 5.73 0.00 -5.18
N GLY A 58 4.73 -0.57 -5.85
CA GLY A 58 3.91 -1.65 -5.30
C GLY A 58 3.02 -1.19 -4.14
N GLN A 59 2.88 0.12 -3.95
CA GLN A 59 1.77 0.71 -3.19
C GLN A 59 0.51 0.47 -4.02
N ALA A 60 0.02 -0.77 -3.97
CA ALA A 60 -1.28 -1.10 -4.53
C ALA A 60 -2.26 -0.07 -3.98
N ALA A 61 -2.89 0.69 -4.89
CA ALA A 61 -3.93 1.65 -4.58
C ALA A 61 -4.74 1.11 -3.39
N PRO A 62 -4.91 1.89 -2.30
CA PRO A 62 -5.42 1.38 -1.04
C PRO A 62 -6.61 0.52 -1.39
N ARG A 63 -6.45 -0.81 -1.25
CA ARG A 63 -7.56 -1.72 -1.41
C ARG A 63 -8.48 -1.22 -0.33
N THR A 64 -9.54 -0.50 -0.72
CA THR A 64 -10.66 -0.18 0.14
C THR A 64 -10.95 -1.50 0.80
N GLN A 65 -10.54 -1.62 2.06
CA GLN A 65 -10.76 -2.81 2.84
C GLN A 65 -12.27 -2.86 2.88
N THR A 66 -12.86 -3.70 2.04
CA THR A 66 -14.26 -4.05 2.17
C THR A 66 -14.38 -4.46 3.63
N PRO A 67 -15.12 -3.71 4.46
CA PRO A 67 -15.13 -3.95 5.89
C PRO A 67 -15.46 -5.44 6.08
N PRO A 68 -14.78 -6.13 7.01
CA PRO A 68 -15.05 -7.54 7.23
C PRO A 68 -16.54 -7.66 7.47
N ARG A 69 -17.23 -8.37 6.57
CA ARG A 69 -18.66 -8.65 6.69
C ARG A 69 -18.82 -9.37 8.02
N ALA A 70 -19.26 -8.63 9.04
CA ALA A 70 -19.63 -9.19 10.33
C ALA A 70 -20.58 -10.35 10.04
N PRO A 71 -20.31 -11.58 10.54
CA PRO A 71 -21.27 -12.65 10.39
C PRO A 71 -22.56 -12.17 11.05
N ALA A 72 -23.63 -12.18 10.24
CA ALA A 72 -24.94 -11.68 10.61
C ALA A 72 -25.30 -12.10 12.04
N ALA A 73 -25.60 -11.10 12.86
CA ALA A 73 -26.23 -11.29 14.15
C ALA A 73 -27.41 -12.27 13.95
N ARG A 74 -27.33 -13.41 14.63
CA ARG A 74 -28.39 -14.42 14.65
C ARG A 74 -29.69 -13.69 15.07
N PRO A 75 -30.81 -13.84 14.37
CA PRO A 75 -32.04 -13.20 14.79
C PRO A 75 -32.45 -13.77 16.17
N PRO A 76 -33.04 -12.94 17.05
CA PRO A 76 -33.43 -13.37 18.39
C PRO A 76 -34.49 -14.47 18.27
N ALA A 77 -34.18 -15.65 18.80
CA ALA A 77 -35.15 -16.73 18.89
C ALA A 77 -36.35 -16.25 19.72
N GLN A 78 -37.49 -16.24 19.04
CA GLN A 78 -38.83 -15.91 19.52
C GLN A 78 -39.21 -16.79 20.73
N PRO A 79 -40.06 -16.30 21.67
CA PRO A 79 -40.39 -17.01 22.89
C PRO A 79 -41.23 -18.27 22.61
N THR A 80 -40.90 -19.37 23.28
CA THR A 80 -41.61 -20.66 23.22
C THR A 80 -43.06 -20.53 23.70
N PRO A 81 -44.08 -21.00 22.94
CA PRO A 81 -45.41 -21.22 23.48
C PRO A 81 -45.47 -22.53 24.30
N PRO A 82 -46.25 -22.62 25.39
CA PRO A 82 -46.48 -23.87 26.09
C PRO A 82 -47.54 -24.68 25.35
N ALA A 83 -47.15 -25.81 24.77
CA ALA A 83 -48.08 -26.75 24.17
C ALA A 83 -48.43 -27.86 25.18
N ASN A 84 -49.61 -27.71 25.79
CA ASN A 84 -50.46 -28.79 26.30
C ASN A 84 -50.55 -29.93 25.26
N THR A 85 -50.61 -31.21 25.64
CA THR A 85 -51.82 -32.09 25.80
C THR A 85 -51.36 -33.52 25.39
N PRO A 86 -52.02 -34.66 25.70
CA PRO A 86 -53.23 -34.94 26.49
C PRO A 86 -53.02 -35.66 27.83
#